data_AF-A0AAE0FRW9-F1
#
_entry.id   AF-A0AAE0FRW9-F1
#
_cell.length_a   1.000
_cell.length_b   1.000
_cell.length_c   1.000
_cell.angle_alpha   90.00
_cell.angle_beta   90.00
_cell.angle_gamma   90.00
#
_symmetry.space_group_name_H-M   'P 1'
#
loop_
_entity.id
_entity.type
_entity.pdbx_description
1 polymer ?
#
loop_
_entity_poly.entity_id
_entity_poly.type
_entity_poly.pdbx_seq_one_letter_code
_entity_poly.pdbx_strand_id
1 'polypeptide(L)'
;MTDLDVWLPDLLDRLTDDKFLDFLADFTEKNCEVFDGAEELKLEYTDLHNQYKRLFESRVESFLKKKGCTVELFVSSAKEKMQDDPSCRDFFEYLLAVDDFEQFCVMMKKTRNELEDEGEQS
;
A
#
# COMPACT_ATOMS: atom_id res chain seq x y z
N MET A 1 19.46 -8.95 16.49
CA MET A 1 18.34 -9.89 16.35
C MET A 1 17.09 -9.04 16.24
N THR A 2 16.46 -9.00 15.06
CA THR A 2 15.19 -8.30 14.89
C THR A 2 14.07 -9.26 15.24
N ASP A 3 13.33 -8.96 16.30
CA ASP A 3 12.15 -9.73 16.68
C ASP A 3 10.96 -9.32 15.82
N LEU A 4 11.04 -9.66 14.53
CA LEU A 4 9.95 -9.42 13.58
C LEU A 4 8.63 -10.01 14.07
N ASP A 5 8.63 -11.16 14.73
CA ASP A 5 7.40 -11.81 15.21
C ASP A 5 6.71 -10.99 16.31
N VAL A 6 7.49 -10.18 17.03
CA VAL A 6 6.98 -9.31 18.10
C VAL A 6 6.43 -8.02 17.52
N TRP A 7 6.98 -7.51 16.42
CA TRP A 7 6.64 -6.16 15.91
C TRP A 7 5.83 -6.17 14.62
N LEU A 8 5.78 -7.28 13.89
CA LEU A 8 5.05 -7.41 12.63
C LEU A 8 3.53 -7.23 12.82
N PRO A 9 2.89 -7.76 13.89
CA PRO A 9 1.49 -7.45 14.17
C PRO A 9 1.24 -5.95 14.39
N ASP A 10 2.12 -5.25 15.13
CA ASP A 10 2.01 -3.80 15.35
C ASP A 10 2.18 -3.00 14.04
N LEU A 11 3.07 -3.47 13.16
CA LEU A 11 3.31 -2.84 11.87
C LEU A 11 2.13 -3.05 10.93
N LEU A 12 1.59 -4.28 10.89
CA LEU A 12 0.40 -4.60 10.10
C LEU A 12 -0.80 -3.77 10.56
N ASP A 13 -1.08 -3.73 11.86
CA ASP A 13 -2.13 -2.89 12.45
C ASP A 13 -2.00 -1.44 11.97
N ARG A 14 -0.79 -0.88 12.01
CA ARG A 14 -0.54 0.49 11.56
C ARG A 14 -0.63 0.71 10.05
N LEU A 15 -0.55 -0.33 9.24
CA LEU A 15 -0.75 -0.27 7.79
C LEU A 15 -2.19 -0.58 7.39
N THR A 16 -3.00 -1.11 8.30
CA THR A 16 -4.40 -1.44 8.07
C THR A 16 -5.36 -0.75 9.05
N ASP A 17 -4.89 0.27 9.77
CA ASP A 17 -5.73 1.00 10.73
C ASP A 17 -6.79 1.82 9.99
N ASP A 18 -8.01 1.89 10.53
CA ASP A 18 -9.16 2.53 9.88
C ASP A 18 -8.84 3.95 9.42
N LYS A 19 -8.12 4.75 10.22
CA LYS A 19 -7.81 6.15 9.85
C LYS A 19 -6.85 6.21 8.66
N PHE A 20 -5.99 5.22 8.51
CA PHE A 20 -5.14 5.14 7.34
C PHE A 20 -5.90 4.69 6.12
N LEU A 21 -6.76 3.68 6.26
CA LEU A 21 -7.57 3.17 5.16
C LEU A 21 -8.55 4.24 4.67
N ASP A 22 -9.18 5.00 5.57
CA ASP A 22 -10.02 6.16 5.23
C ASP A 22 -9.22 7.24 4.47
N PHE A 23 -7.99 7.51 4.91
CA PHE A 23 -7.11 8.45 4.23
C PHE A 23 -6.71 7.96 2.82
N LEU A 24 -6.47 6.66 2.66
CA LEU A 24 -6.18 6.05 1.36
C LEU A 24 -7.41 6.09 0.45
N ALA A 25 -8.60 5.82 0.98
CA ALA A 25 -9.86 5.95 0.24
C ALA A 25 -10.02 7.38 -0.29
N ASP A 26 -9.91 8.39 0.58
CA ASP A 26 -9.97 9.80 0.19
C ASP A 26 -8.91 10.17 -0.87
N PHE A 27 -7.68 9.65 -0.74
CA PHE A 27 -6.65 9.81 -1.76
C PHE A 27 -7.07 9.20 -3.10
N THR A 28 -7.61 7.98 -3.09
CA THR A 28 -8.04 7.29 -4.32
C THR A 28 -9.21 7.99 -4.98
N GLU A 29 -10.23 8.39 -4.22
CA GLU A 29 -11.42 9.11 -4.73
C GLU A 29 -11.06 10.44 -5.37
N LYS A 30 -10.13 11.20 -4.77
CA LYS A 30 -9.69 12.50 -5.31
C LYS A 30 -8.84 12.40 -6.58
N ASN A 31 -8.16 11.27 -6.78
CA ASN A 31 -7.18 11.12 -7.85
C ASN A 31 -7.60 10.10 -8.91
N CYS A 32 -8.75 9.43 -8.77
CA CYS A 32 -9.21 8.43 -9.73
C CYS A 32 -9.74 9.02 -11.04
N GLU A 33 -10.06 10.32 -11.08
CA GLU A 33 -10.61 11.00 -12.28
C GLU A 33 -9.69 10.85 -13.51
N VAL A 34 -8.36 10.88 -13.31
CA VAL A 34 -7.41 10.75 -14.43
C VAL A 34 -7.45 9.37 -15.09
N PHE A 35 -7.99 8.35 -14.40
CA PHE A 35 -8.11 6.97 -14.87
C PHE A 35 -9.38 6.79 -15.72
N ASP A 36 -9.46 7.55 -16.81
CA ASP A 36 -10.56 7.67 -17.77
C ASP A 36 -10.89 6.38 -18.56
N GLY A 37 -10.29 5.24 -18.22
CA GLY A 37 -10.56 3.95 -18.86
C GLY A 37 -9.89 3.80 -20.23
N ALA A 38 -9.10 4.80 -20.65
CA ALA A 38 -8.28 4.70 -21.84
C ALA A 38 -7.20 3.60 -21.67
N GLU A 39 -6.85 2.92 -22.77
CA GLU A 39 -5.71 1.99 -22.81
C GLU A 39 -4.36 2.73 -22.76
N GLU A 40 -4.34 4.04 -22.98
CA GLU A 40 -3.12 4.85 -22.92
C GLU A 40 -2.65 5.05 -21.48
N LEU A 41 -1.41 4.61 -21.20
CA LEU A 41 -0.74 4.87 -19.92
C LEU A 41 -0.29 6.32 -19.86
N LYS A 42 -0.88 7.09 -18.94
CA LYS A 42 -0.49 8.48 -18.67
C LYS A 42 0.67 8.52 -17.68
N LEU A 43 1.58 9.49 -17.85
CA LEU A 43 2.68 9.73 -16.90
C LEU A 43 2.16 10.03 -15.49
N GLU A 44 0.98 10.63 -15.41
CA GLU A 44 0.26 10.91 -14.16
C GLU A 44 -0.03 9.63 -13.35
N TYR A 45 -0.24 8.48 -14.00
CA TYR A 45 -0.50 7.22 -13.28
C TYR A 45 0.72 6.79 -12.48
N THR A 46 1.91 6.91 -13.08
CA THR A 46 3.17 6.56 -12.41
C THR A 46 3.47 7.55 -11.28
N ASP A 47 3.19 8.84 -11.46
CA ASP A 47 3.37 9.83 -10.40
C ASP A 47 2.44 9.55 -9.20
N LEU A 48 1.15 9.30 -9.46
CA LEU A 48 0.18 8.96 -8.43
C LEU A 48 0.52 7.65 -7.72
N HIS A 49 1.01 6.64 -8.45
CA HIS A 49 1.46 5.39 -7.84
C HIS A 49 2.65 5.63 -6.91
N ASN A 50 3.63 6.45 -7.32
CA ASN A 50 4.76 6.79 -6.45
C ASN A 50 4.31 7.55 -5.19
N GLN A 51 3.36 8.48 -5.32
CA GLN A 51 2.76 9.15 -4.18
C GLN A 51 2.05 8.16 -3.25
N TYR A 52 1.23 7.26 -3.80
CA TYR A 52 0.54 6.21 -3.05
C TYR A 52 1.52 5.34 -2.27
N LYS A 53 2.55 4.80 -2.93
CA LYS A 53 3.60 3.99 -2.28
C LYS A 53 4.30 4.73 -1.15
N ARG A 54 4.59 6.03 -1.36
CA ARG A 54 5.27 6.85 -0.37
C ARG A 54 4.49 6.95 0.95
N LEU A 55 3.16 6.83 0.91
CA LEU A 55 2.32 6.81 2.12
C LEU A 55 2.62 5.58 2.99
N PHE A 56 2.75 4.41 2.38
CA PHE A 56 3.11 3.17 3.06
C PHE A 56 4.57 3.18 3.51
N GLU A 57 5.48 3.54 2.61
CA GLU A 57 6.92 3.64 2.91
C GLU A 57 7.15 4.55 4.12
N SER A 58 6.56 5.74 4.15
CA SER A 58 6.72 6.69 5.26
C SER A 58 6.27 6.10 6.61
N ARG A 59 5.20 5.31 6.63
CA ARG A 59 4.72 4.62 7.85
C ARG A 59 5.68 3.51 8.29
N VAL A 60 6.16 2.69 7.35
CA VAL A 60 7.15 1.63 7.57
C VAL A 60 8.46 2.23 8.06
N GLU A 61 9.04 3.20 7.35
CA GLU A 61 10.27 3.91 7.72
C GLU A 61 10.17 4.52 9.12
N SER A 62 9.06 5.21 9.40
CA SER A 62 8.81 5.80 10.72
C SER A 62 8.69 4.75 11.83
N PHE A 63 8.15 3.58 11.53
CA PHE A 63 8.05 2.47 12.48
C PHE A 63 9.42 1.85 12.74
N LEU A 64 10.15 1.50 11.68
CA LEU A 64 11.48 0.90 11.76
C LEU A 64 12.46 1.80 12.50
N LYS A 65 12.42 3.11 12.24
CA LYS A 65 13.23 4.11 12.95
C LYS A 65 12.99 4.09 14.46
N LYS A 66 11.74 3.93 14.91
CA LYS A 66 11.41 3.82 16.34
C LYS A 66 11.93 2.53 16.97
N LYS A 67 12.01 1.45 16.19
CA LYS A 67 12.55 0.16 16.61
C LYS A 67 14.08 0.07 16.47
N GLY A 68 14.73 1.11 15.96
CA GLY A 68 16.19 1.10 15.70
C GLY A 68 16.60 0.15 14.57
N CYS A 69 15.69 -0.14 13.65
CA CYS A 69 15.91 -1.04 12.52
C CYS A 69 16.07 -0.24 11.21
N THR A 70 16.95 -0.69 10.32
CA THR A 70 17.05 -0.14 8.95
C THR A 70 16.14 -0.92 8.00
N VAL A 71 15.74 -0.30 6.89
CA VAL A 71 14.95 -0.97 5.84
C VAL A 71 15.70 -2.19 5.30
N GLU A 72 17.02 -2.08 5.08
CA GLU A 72 17.85 -3.20 4.60
C GLU A 72 17.80 -4.39 5.57
N LEU A 73 17.98 -4.15 6.87
CA LEU A 73 17.93 -5.21 7.88
C LEU A 73 16.54 -5.83 7.96
N PHE A 74 15.49 -5.01 7.88
CA PHE A 74 14.10 -5.46 7.85
C PHE A 74 13.85 -6.40 6.67
N VAL A 75 14.22 -6.01 5.45
CA VAL A 75 14.04 -6.82 4.24
C VAL A 75 14.87 -8.11 4.30
N SER A 76 16.10 -8.05 4.80
CA SER A 76 16.93 -9.26 4.96
C SER A 76 16.30 -10.25 5.93
N SER A 77 15.91 -9.80 7.12
CA SER A 77 15.30 -10.66 8.14
C SER A 77 13.91 -11.18 7.73
N ALA A 78 13.17 -10.40 6.95
CA ALA A 78 11.92 -10.82 6.34
C ALA A 78 12.09 -12.00 5.39
N LYS A 79 13.05 -11.91 4.45
CA LYS A 79 13.32 -12.98 3.47
C LYS A 79 13.64 -14.32 4.12
N GLU A 80 14.33 -14.29 5.26
CA GLU A 80 14.59 -15.50 6.04
C GLU A 80 13.29 -16.04 6.65
N LYS A 81 12.48 -15.18 7.28
CA LYS A 81 11.25 -15.60 7.98
C LYS A 81 10.07 -15.98 7.11
N MET A 82 9.93 -15.42 5.91
CA MET A 82 8.83 -15.73 4.98
C MET A 82 8.80 -17.22 4.56
N GLN A 83 9.91 -17.94 4.75
CA GLN A 83 9.99 -19.37 4.47
C GLN A 83 9.29 -20.21 5.55
N ASP A 84 9.36 -19.75 6.80
CA ASP A 84 8.89 -20.49 7.98
C ASP A 84 7.57 -19.96 8.57
N ASP A 85 7.26 -18.67 8.39
CA ASP A 85 6.06 -18.03 8.94
C ASP A 85 5.10 -17.55 7.83
N PRO A 86 3.91 -18.19 7.69
CA PRO A 86 2.89 -17.79 6.72
C PRO A 86 2.38 -16.36 6.93
N SER A 87 2.21 -15.91 8.17
CA SER A 87 1.71 -14.56 8.48
C SER A 87 2.71 -13.50 8.04
N CYS A 88 4.00 -13.78 8.21
CA CYS A 88 5.07 -12.95 7.66
C CYS A 88 4.97 -12.90 6.13
N ARG A 89 4.78 -14.05 5.47
CA ARG A 89 4.61 -14.11 4.01
C ARG A 89 3.43 -13.27 3.52
N ASP A 90 2.24 -13.45 4.12
CA ASP A 90 1.03 -12.71 3.76
C ASP A 90 1.23 -11.19 3.89
N PHE A 91 1.93 -10.75 4.95
CA PHE A 91 2.28 -9.36 5.16
C PHE A 91 3.17 -8.80 4.04
N PHE A 92 4.16 -9.56 3.58
CA PHE A 92 5.01 -9.13 2.47
C PHE A 92 4.29 -9.19 1.12
N GLU A 93 3.42 -10.17 0.89
CA GLU A 93 2.57 -10.20 -0.29
C GLU A 93 1.64 -8.97 -0.35
N TYR A 94 1.12 -8.53 0.80
CA TYR A 94 0.39 -7.27 0.90
C TYR A 94 1.26 -6.06 0.51
N LEU A 95 2.49 -5.94 1.03
CA LEU A 95 3.38 -4.84 0.65
C LEU A 95 3.77 -4.88 -0.83
N LEU A 96 3.95 -6.07 -1.41
CA LEU A 96 4.22 -6.25 -2.84
C LEU A 96 3.01 -5.83 -3.68
N ALA A 97 1.79 -6.16 -3.25
CA ALA A 97 0.58 -5.72 -3.93
C ALA A 97 0.41 -4.19 -3.89
N VAL A 98 0.88 -3.52 -2.83
CA VAL A 98 0.94 -2.05 -2.74
C VAL A 98 1.96 -1.47 -3.73
N ASP A 99 3.10 -2.12 -3.92
CA ASP A 99 4.13 -1.71 -4.89
C ASP A 99 3.78 -2.07 -6.35
N ASP A 100 2.79 -2.93 -6.57
CA ASP A 100 2.37 -3.37 -7.89
C ASP A 100 1.57 -2.27 -8.62
N PHE A 101 2.11 -1.81 -9.75
CA PHE A 101 1.51 -0.75 -10.55
C PHE A 101 0.20 -1.17 -11.24
N GLU A 102 0.11 -2.42 -11.69
CA GLU A 102 -1.08 -2.92 -12.38
C GLU A 102 -2.25 -3.03 -11.39
N GLN A 103 -1.98 -3.58 -10.20
CA GLN A 103 -2.95 -3.66 -9.10
C GLN A 103 -3.42 -2.27 -8.66
N PHE A 104 -2.49 -1.31 -8.56
CA PHE A 104 -2.84 0.09 -8.29
C PHE A 104 -3.76 0.66 -9.37
N CYS A 105 -3.45 0.48 -10.65
CA CYS A 105 -4.28 0.96 -11.75
C CYS A 105 -5.69 0.34 -11.76
N VAL A 106 -5.79 -0.96 -11.47
CA VAL A 106 -7.08 -1.66 -11.36
C VAL A 106 -7.92 -1.06 -10.23
N MET A 107 -7.31 -0.84 -9.07
CA MET A 107 -7.98 -0.23 -7.92
C MET A 107 -8.46 1.20 -8.23
N MET A 108 -7.62 2.05 -8.81
CA MET A 108 -8.01 3.43 -9.17
C MET A 108 -9.15 3.47 -10.21
N LYS A 109 -9.10 2.60 -11.23
CA LYS A 109 -10.17 2.48 -12.23
C LYS A 109 -11.49 2.01 -11.59
N LYS A 110 -11.40 1.08 -10.64
CA LYS A 110 -12.56 0.59 -9.92
C LYS A 110 -13.21 1.71 -9.10
N THR A 111 -12.43 2.43 -8.30
CA THR A 111 -12.92 3.57 -7.49
C THR A 111 -13.59 4.63 -8.36
N ARG A 112 -13.00 4.95 -9.52
CA ARG A 112 -13.64 5.88 -10.46
C ARG A 112 -15.02 5.39 -10.92
N ASN A 113 -15.11 4.14 -11.37
CA ASN A 113 -16.37 3.58 -11.85
C ASN A 113 -17.46 3.56 -10.76
N GLU A 114 -17.07 3.30 -9.50
CA GLU A 114 -17.98 3.34 -8.35
C GLU A 114 -18.53 4.76 -8.14
N LEU A 115 -17.67 5.79 -8.18
CA LEU A 115 -18.09 7.20 -8.04
C LEU A 115 -18.96 7.71 -9.20
N GLU A 116 -18.71 7.25 -10.44
CA GLU A 116 -19.54 7.59 -11.60
C GLU A 116 -20.96 7.00 -11.44
N ASP A 117 -21.09 5.74 -11.01
CA ASP A 117 -22.39 5.08 -10.79
C ASP A 117 -23.21 5.75 -9.66
N GLU A 118 -22.56 6.19 -8.59
CA GLU A 118 -23.20 6.91 -7.48
C GLU A 118 -23.68 8.32 -7.89
N GLY A 119 -22.92 9.00 -8.75
CA GLY A 119 -23.27 10.32 -9.28
C GLY A 119 -24.44 10.31 -10.26
N GLU A 120 -24.64 9.22 -11.00
CA GLU A 120 -25.75 9.05 -11.96
C GLU A 120 -27.09 8.68 -11.28
N GLN A 121 -27.06 8.21 -10.02
CA GLN A 121 -28.24 7.80 -9.25
C GLN A 121 -28.79 8.90 -8.33
N SER A 122 -28.15 10.08 -8.27
CA SER A 122 -28.48 11.19 -7.36
C SER A 122 -29.19 12.37 -8.01
#